data_AF-A0A1M3D8J2-F1
#
_entry.id   AF-A0A1M3D8J2-F1
#
_cell.length_a   1.000
_cell.length_b   1.000
_cell.length_c   1.000
_cell.angle_alpha   90.00
_cell.angle_beta   90.00
_cell.angle_gamma   90.00
#
_symmetry.space_group_name_H-M   'P 1'
#
loop_
_entity.id
_entity.type
_entity.pdbx_description
1 polymer ?
#
loop_
_entity_poly.entity_id
_entity_poly.type
_entity_poly.pdbx_seq_one_letter_code
_entity_poly.pdbx_strand_id
1 'polypeptide(L)'
;MVRNFAIDGARDRDIVLWGHDLQQSYGSLVSQTLELGQAEILTKVAAYLDRMTSILASIDLEGIGRIAPTQSILGQFLGRSNARIDSGEEFEAARREVDQLVELMAGSLERLLVLKESLERQSRRIDDLGDAVEAAAYAAAFLSTQLRAEKPSFADRFDERSMGLTQTLAQLRESKALREVHIERPLGLIAAIQDVALVAVPGLILSVAALAATTSATHVATPTEVGELKYRLAGILQHLKI
;
A
#
# COMPACT_ATOMS: atom_id res chain seq x y z
N MET A 1 -8.92 23.08 21.96
CA MET A 1 -9.16 24.34 22.69
C MET A 1 -10.12 24.05 23.84
N VAL A 2 -9.62 23.96 25.08
CA VAL A 2 -10.46 23.74 26.27
C VAL A 2 -11.30 25.00 26.47
N ARG A 3 -12.58 24.98 26.05
CA ARG A 3 -13.51 26.08 26.34
C ARG A 3 -13.66 26.17 27.85
N ASN A 4 -13.53 27.39 28.39
CA ASN A 4 -13.64 27.76 29.81
C ASN A 4 -14.68 26.91 30.55
N PHE A 5 -14.21 25.87 31.26
CA PHE A 5 -15.05 25.12 32.18
C PHE A 5 -15.23 25.97 33.45
N ALA A 6 -16.40 26.59 33.59
CA ALA A 6 -16.76 27.30 34.80
C ALA A 6 -17.23 26.27 35.84
N ILE A 7 -16.43 26.08 36.88
CA ILE A 7 -16.73 25.17 38.01
C ILE A 7 -18.03 25.59 38.72
N ASP A 8 -18.35 26.90 38.67
CA ASP A 8 -19.57 27.50 39.17
C ASP A 8 -20.71 27.35 38.15
N GLY A 9 -21.34 26.16 38.15
CA GLY A 9 -22.50 25.84 37.32
C GLY A 9 -22.40 24.51 36.57
N ALA A 10 -21.24 23.87 36.60
CA ALA A 10 -21.03 22.56 36.00
C ALA A 10 -21.92 21.48 36.64
N ARG A 11 -22.56 20.68 35.79
CA ARG A 11 -23.36 19.53 36.17
C ARG A 11 -22.58 18.25 35.95
N ASP A 12 -23.01 17.20 36.63
CA ASP A 12 -22.56 15.82 36.43
C ASP A 12 -22.45 15.42 34.95
N ARG A 13 -23.42 15.83 34.13
CA ARG A 13 -23.45 15.55 32.69
C ARG A 13 -22.24 16.14 31.96
N ASP A 14 -21.80 17.33 32.34
CA ASP A 14 -20.69 18.04 31.68
C ASP A 14 -19.36 17.32 31.91
N ILE A 15 -19.21 16.72 33.10
CA ILE A 15 -18.04 15.90 33.48
C ILE A 15 -18.09 14.56 32.75
N VAL A 16 -19.25 13.90 32.71
CA VAL A 16 -19.42 12.62 32.00
C VAL A 16 -19.10 12.76 30.51
N LEU A 17 -19.48 13.89 29.91
CA LEU A 17 -19.20 14.19 28.50
C LEU A 17 -17.79 14.73 28.25
N TRP A 18 -16.96 14.89 29.28
CA TRP A 18 -15.60 15.42 29.12
C TRP A 18 -14.76 14.55 28.18
N GLY A 19 -14.36 15.12 27.04
CA GLY A 19 -13.60 14.41 26.01
C GLY A 19 -14.39 13.32 25.27
N HIS A 20 -15.72 13.24 25.45
CA HIS A 20 -16.57 12.28 24.72
C HIS A 20 -16.47 12.48 23.20
N ASP A 21 -16.56 13.72 22.73
CA ASP A 21 -16.46 14.05 21.31
C ASP A 21 -15.11 13.64 20.70
N LEU A 22 -14.03 13.66 21.51
CA LEU A 22 -12.70 13.22 21.08
C LEU A 22 -12.67 11.69 20.88
N GLN A 23 -13.26 10.93 21.81
CA GLN A 23 -13.37 9.48 21.70
C GLN A 23 -14.30 9.06 20.54
N GLN A 24 -15.39 9.81 20.31
CA GLN A 24 -16.26 9.60 19.16
C GLN A 24 -15.52 9.91 17.85
N SER A 25 -14.76 11.00 17.80
CA SER A 25 -13.94 11.36 16.65
C SER A 25 -12.89 10.28 16.35
N TYR A 26 -12.28 9.70 17.38
CA TYR A 26 -11.34 8.59 17.23
C TYR A 26 -12.00 7.41 16.51
N GLY A 27 -13.18 6.97 16.97
CA GLY A 27 -13.92 5.90 16.31
C GLY A 27 -14.20 6.19 14.83
N SER A 28 -14.62 7.41 14.51
CA SER A 28 -14.86 7.82 13.12
C SER A 28 -13.59 7.79 12.24
N LEU A 29 -12.46 8.27 12.76
CA LEU A 29 -11.19 8.27 12.04
C LEU A 29 -10.65 6.85 11.81
N VAL A 30 -10.85 5.94 12.76
CA VAL A 30 -10.50 4.52 12.61
C VAL A 30 -11.32 3.89 11.49
N SER A 31 -12.64 4.10 11.46
CA SER A 31 -13.50 3.62 10.37
C SER A 31 -13.06 4.14 9.00
N GLN A 32 -12.77 5.45 8.90
CA GLN A 32 -12.28 6.05 7.65
C GLN A 32 -10.92 5.47 7.21
N THR A 33 -10.02 5.18 8.16
CA THR A 33 -8.72 4.57 7.86
C THR A 33 -8.89 3.16 7.30
N LEU A 34 -9.82 2.37 7.84
CA LEU A 34 -10.12 1.03 7.34
C LEU A 34 -10.72 1.06 5.93
N GLU A 35 -11.63 1.99 5.65
CA GLU A 35 -12.20 2.18 4.31
C GLU A 35 -11.12 2.52 3.28
N LEU A 36 -10.20 3.45 3.61
CA LEU A 36 -9.07 3.79 2.74
C LEU A 36 -8.11 2.61 2.56
N GLY A 37 -7.83 1.86 3.63
CA GLY A 37 -6.97 0.67 3.58
C GLY A 37 -7.53 -0.47 2.71
N GLN A 38 -8.84 -0.48 2.47
CA GLN A 38 -9.55 -1.44 1.62
C GLN A 38 -9.94 -0.88 0.25
N ALA A 39 -9.37 0.27 -0.14
CA ALA A 39 -9.69 0.90 -1.42
C ALA A 39 -9.47 -0.07 -2.58
N GLU A 40 -10.51 -0.26 -3.39
CA GLU A 40 -10.54 -1.23 -4.50
C GLU A 40 -9.37 -1.05 -5.49
N ILE A 41 -8.85 0.18 -5.61
CA ILE A 41 -7.72 0.49 -6.48
C ILE A 41 -6.44 -0.27 -6.09
N LEU A 42 -6.22 -0.51 -4.79
CA LEU A 42 -5.06 -1.27 -4.31
C LEU A 42 -5.12 -2.71 -4.83
N THR A 43 -6.30 -3.34 -4.76
CA THR A 43 -6.53 -4.70 -5.24
C THR A 43 -6.44 -4.78 -6.76
N LYS A 44 -7.02 -3.81 -7.48
CA LYS A 44 -6.98 -3.77 -8.95
C LYS A 44 -5.56 -3.67 -9.49
N VAL A 45 -4.77 -2.73 -8.95
CA VAL A 45 -3.40 -2.51 -9.40
C VAL A 45 -2.51 -3.71 -9.05
N ALA A 46 -2.65 -4.28 -7.85
CA ALA A 46 -1.94 -5.51 -7.50
C ALA A 46 -2.25 -6.65 -8.49
N ALA A 47 -3.53 -6.84 -8.85
CA ALA A 47 -3.92 -7.85 -9.82
C ALA A 47 -3.34 -7.60 -11.24
N TYR A 48 -3.21 -6.33 -11.66
CA TYR A 48 -2.54 -6.01 -12.92
C TYR A 48 -1.05 -6.35 -12.90
N LEU A 49 -0.36 -6.05 -11.80
CA LEU A 49 1.06 -6.39 -11.61
C LEU A 49 1.27 -7.91 -11.52
N ASP A 50 0.40 -8.63 -10.83
CA ASP A 50 0.41 -10.10 -10.78
C ASP A 50 0.22 -10.71 -12.17
N ARG A 51 -0.74 -10.18 -12.94
CA ARG A 51 -0.98 -10.64 -14.31
C ARG A 51 0.21 -10.36 -15.22
N MET A 52 0.80 -9.17 -15.13
CA MET A 52 2.01 -8.82 -15.88
C MET A 52 3.17 -9.75 -15.52
N THR A 53 3.40 -9.99 -14.23
CA THR A 53 4.42 -10.92 -13.73
C THR A 53 4.20 -12.33 -14.29
N SER A 54 2.96 -12.81 -14.31
CA SER A 54 2.61 -14.10 -14.88
C SER A 54 2.91 -14.19 -16.38
N ILE A 55 2.61 -13.15 -17.17
CA ILE A 55 2.89 -13.12 -18.61
C ILE A 55 4.40 -13.13 -18.85
N LEU A 56 5.12 -12.25 -18.16
CA LEU A 56 6.58 -12.13 -18.30
C LEU A 56 7.30 -13.43 -17.89
N ALA A 57 6.84 -14.10 -16.84
CA ALA A 57 7.37 -15.39 -16.41
C ALA A 57 7.13 -16.53 -17.42
N SER A 58 6.11 -16.40 -18.27
CA SER A 58 5.79 -17.38 -19.32
C SER A 58 6.63 -17.23 -20.60
N ILE A 59 7.42 -16.16 -20.75
CA ILE A 59 8.24 -15.92 -21.95
C ILE A 59 9.40 -16.92 -22.02
N ASP A 60 9.39 -17.79 -23.03
CA ASP A 60 10.48 -18.72 -23.31
C ASP A 60 11.42 -18.14 -24.37
N LEU A 61 12.45 -17.43 -23.90
CA LEU A 61 13.46 -16.79 -24.74
C LEU A 61 14.32 -17.79 -25.53
N GLU A 62 14.47 -19.04 -25.07
CA GLU A 62 15.19 -20.07 -25.83
C GLU A 62 14.36 -20.58 -26.99
N GLY A 63 13.05 -20.79 -26.78
CA GLY A 63 12.09 -21.10 -27.82
C GLY A 63 12.04 -20.01 -28.91
N ILE A 64 11.87 -18.76 -28.49
CA ILE A 64 11.83 -17.59 -29.39
C ILE A 64 13.15 -17.44 -30.17
N GLY A 65 14.29 -17.60 -29.50
CA GLY A 65 15.62 -17.51 -30.13
C GLY A 65 16.05 -18.74 -30.93
N ARG A 66 15.24 -19.82 -30.92
CA ARG A 66 15.51 -21.12 -31.55
C ARG A 66 16.86 -21.74 -31.16
N ILE A 67 17.28 -21.52 -29.91
CA ILE A 67 18.52 -22.08 -29.38
C ILE A 67 18.21 -23.42 -28.70
N ALA A 68 19.10 -24.41 -28.82
CA ALA A 68 18.95 -25.67 -28.12
C ALA A 68 18.83 -25.41 -26.59
N PRO A 69 17.90 -26.09 -25.90
CA PRO A 69 17.67 -25.83 -24.48
C PRO A 69 18.93 -26.12 -23.70
N THR A 70 19.54 -25.08 -23.13
CA THR A 70 20.58 -25.27 -22.11
C THR A 70 19.91 -25.77 -20.85
N GLN A 71 20.41 -26.86 -20.24
CA GLN A 71 19.92 -27.33 -18.93
C GLN A 71 20.06 -26.20 -17.91
N SER A 72 18.99 -25.40 -17.73
CA SER A 72 19.03 -24.16 -16.97
C SER A 72 18.08 -24.27 -15.79
N ILE A 73 18.64 -24.10 -14.60
CA ILE A 73 17.97 -24.23 -13.29
C ILE A 73 16.78 -23.25 -13.16
N LEU A 74 16.78 -22.14 -13.92
CA LEU A 74 15.68 -21.17 -13.98
C LEU A 74 14.41 -21.72 -14.64
N GLY A 75 14.54 -22.65 -15.60
CA GLY A 75 13.40 -23.32 -16.24
C GLY A 75 12.58 -24.16 -15.25
N GLN A 76 13.18 -24.55 -14.13
CA GLN A 76 12.52 -25.31 -13.07
C GLN A 76 11.76 -24.43 -12.07
N PHE A 77 12.15 -23.16 -11.93
CA PHE A 77 11.41 -22.16 -11.14
C PHE A 77 10.26 -21.50 -11.92
N LEU A 78 10.38 -21.38 -13.24
CA LEU A 78 9.36 -20.81 -14.13
C LEU A 78 8.36 -21.86 -14.67
N GLY A 79 8.68 -23.15 -14.56
CA GLY A 79 7.97 -24.26 -15.21
C GLY A 79 6.68 -24.77 -14.54
N ARG A 80 5.88 -23.93 -13.87
CA ARG A 80 4.63 -24.37 -13.21
C ARG A 80 3.32 -23.89 -13.83
N SER A 81 3.32 -23.27 -15.00
CA SER A 81 2.09 -23.05 -15.78
C SER A 81 2.23 -23.56 -17.21
N ASN A 82 1.24 -24.35 -17.65
CA ASN A 82 1.18 -25.10 -18.92
C ASN A 82 1.07 -24.22 -20.20
N ALA A 83 1.46 -22.95 -20.17
CA ALA A 83 1.43 -22.06 -21.32
C ALA A 83 2.75 -21.29 -21.39
N ARG A 84 3.72 -21.85 -22.13
CA ARG A 84 4.97 -21.16 -22.50
C ARG A 84 4.69 -20.33 -23.74
N ILE A 85 5.17 -19.10 -23.77
CA ILE A 85 5.18 -18.25 -24.95
C ILE A 85 6.50 -18.56 -25.66
N ASP A 86 6.46 -19.45 -26.65
CA ASP A 86 7.64 -19.94 -27.36
C ASP A 86 7.67 -19.55 -28.85
N SER A 87 6.55 -19.00 -29.35
CA SER A 87 6.38 -18.58 -30.74
C SER A 87 6.16 -17.06 -30.87
N GLY A 88 6.46 -16.52 -32.06
CA GLY A 88 6.26 -15.10 -32.35
C GLY A 88 4.78 -14.66 -32.29
N GLU A 89 3.84 -15.52 -32.68
CA GLU A 89 2.41 -15.21 -32.62
C GLU A 89 1.87 -15.15 -31.19
N GLU A 90 2.28 -16.10 -30.33
CA GLU A 90 1.96 -16.07 -28.91
C GLU A 90 2.61 -14.87 -28.22
N PHE A 91 3.83 -14.51 -28.61
CA PHE A 91 4.51 -13.33 -28.10
C PHE A 91 3.79 -12.04 -28.47
N GLU A 92 3.31 -11.88 -29.71
CA GLU A 92 2.52 -10.70 -30.10
C GLU A 92 1.16 -10.62 -29.39
N ALA A 93 0.54 -11.74 -29.04
CA ALA A 93 -0.65 -11.75 -28.19
C ALA A 93 -0.33 -11.31 -26.75
N ALA A 94 0.73 -11.87 -26.17
CA ALA A 94 1.20 -11.51 -24.84
C ALA A 94 1.64 -10.03 -24.75
N ARG A 95 2.31 -9.53 -25.78
CA ARG A 95 2.71 -8.12 -25.89
C ARG A 95 1.51 -7.18 -25.83
N ARG A 96 0.45 -7.46 -26.61
CA ARG A 96 -0.77 -6.64 -26.60
C ARG A 96 -1.44 -6.63 -25.23
N GLU A 97 -1.45 -7.76 -24.54
CA GLU A 97 -1.98 -7.82 -23.17
C GLU A 97 -1.12 -7.01 -22.19
N VAL A 98 0.21 -7.10 -22.29
CA VAL A 98 1.15 -6.27 -21.50
C VAL A 98 0.92 -4.78 -21.76
N ASP A 99 0.79 -4.36 -23.02
CA ASP A 99 0.51 -2.96 -23.39
C ASP A 99 -0.82 -2.48 -22.75
N GLN A 100 -1.88 -3.31 -22.78
CA GLN A 100 -3.15 -2.99 -22.13
C GLN A 100 -3.01 -2.86 -20.60
N LEU A 101 -2.24 -3.75 -19.95
CA LEU A 101 -1.98 -3.68 -18.52
C LEU A 101 -1.20 -2.42 -18.15
N VAL A 102 -0.22 -2.02 -18.97
CA VAL A 102 0.53 -0.78 -18.81
C VAL A 102 -0.40 0.43 -18.85
N GLU A 103 -1.31 0.50 -19.82
CA GLU A 103 -2.29 1.59 -19.92
C GLU A 103 -3.22 1.65 -18.69
N LEU A 104 -3.74 0.51 -18.24
CA LEU A 104 -4.60 0.43 -17.06
C LEU A 104 -3.88 0.88 -15.78
N MET A 105 -2.62 0.51 -15.63
CA MET A 105 -1.79 0.93 -14.51
C MET A 105 -1.41 2.41 -14.57
N ALA A 106 -1.04 2.92 -15.75
CA ALA A 106 -0.78 4.33 -15.98
C ALA A 106 -2.00 5.19 -15.60
N GLY A 107 -3.19 4.79 -16.06
CA GLY A 107 -4.45 5.45 -15.73
C GLY A 107 -4.85 5.34 -14.25
N SER A 108 -4.21 4.46 -13.49
CA SER A 108 -4.47 4.26 -12.05
C SER A 108 -3.55 5.07 -11.14
N LEU A 109 -2.44 5.62 -11.65
CA LEU A 109 -1.45 6.35 -10.86
C LEU A 109 -2.05 7.52 -10.07
N GLU A 110 -2.84 8.37 -10.73
CA GLU A 110 -3.47 9.53 -10.07
C GLU A 110 -4.36 9.09 -8.90
N ARG A 111 -5.11 7.99 -9.07
CA ARG A 111 -5.98 7.46 -8.02
C ARG A 111 -5.18 6.91 -6.84
N LEU A 112 -4.02 6.30 -7.09
CA LEU A 112 -3.10 5.84 -6.04
C LEU A 112 -2.46 7.03 -5.29
N LEU A 113 -2.09 8.10 -5.99
CA LEU A 113 -1.57 9.33 -5.39
C LEU A 113 -2.62 9.99 -4.48
N VAL A 114 -3.85 10.15 -4.96
CA VAL A 114 -4.98 10.67 -4.16
C VAL A 114 -5.25 9.80 -2.93
N LEU A 115 -5.15 8.47 -3.07
CA LEU A 115 -5.29 7.54 -1.96
C LEU A 115 -4.19 7.74 -0.92
N LYS A 116 -2.92 7.81 -1.35
CA LYS A 116 -1.76 8.10 -0.49
C LYS A 116 -1.97 9.40 0.28
N GLU A 117 -2.29 10.48 -0.40
CA GLU A 117 -2.52 11.79 0.23
C GLU A 117 -3.67 11.74 1.24
N SER A 118 -4.72 10.96 0.94
CA SER A 118 -5.85 10.77 1.84
C SER A 118 -5.44 10.01 3.10
N LEU A 119 -4.62 8.96 2.98
CA LEU A 119 -4.06 8.21 4.11
C LEU A 119 -3.13 9.09 4.97
N GLU A 120 -2.25 9.89 4.34
CA GLU A 120 -1.38 10.84 5.05
C GLU A 120 -2.17 11.93 5.77
N ARG A 121 -3.24 12.43 5.16
CA ARG A 121 -4.16 13.39 5.80
C ARG A 121 -4.87 12.75 6.98
N GLN A 122 -5.31 11.50 6.86
CA GLN A 122 -5.94 10.79 7.99
C GLN A 122 -4.95 10.52 9.12
N SER A 123 -3.71 10.12 8.82
CA SER A 123 -2.69 9.93 9.85
C SER A 123 -2.46 11.21 10.65
N ARG A 124 -2.30 12.35 9.97
CA ARG A 124 -2.14 13.65 10.63
C ARG A 124 -3.33 14.01 11.52
N ARG A 125 -4.57 13.79 11.05
CA ARG A 125 -5.78 14.02 11.86
C ARG A 125 -5.85 13.14 13.11
N ILE A 126 -5.36 11.90 13.02
CA ILE A 126 -5.28 10.98 14.15
C ILE A 126 -4.23 11.43 15.15
N ASP A 127 -3.08 11.93 14.68
CA ASP A 127 -2.02 12.46 15.53
C ASP A 127 -2.50 13.75 16.25
N ASP A 128 -3.12 14.70 15.52
CA ASP A 128 -3.72 15.92 16.09
C ASP A 128 -4.80 15.58 17.15
N LEU A 129 -5.59 14.54 16.90
CA LEU A 129 -6.58 14.06 17.86
C LEU A 129 -5.91 13.47 19.10
N GLY A 130 -4.77 12.78 18.94
CA GLY A 130 -3.96 12.28 20.05
C GLY A 130 -3.52 13.39 21.00
N ASP A 131 -3.01 14.49 20.46
CA ASP A 131 -2.62 15.66 21.26
C ASP A 131 -3.83 16.25 22.02
N ALA A 132 -4.99 16.32 21.37
CA ALA A 132 -6.22 16.80 22.00
C ALA A 132 -6.72 15.86 23.11
N VAL A 133 -6.64 14.54 22.91
CA VAL A 133 -7.00 13.53 23.91
C VAL A 133 -6.05 13.59 25.11
N GLU A 134 -4.75 13.70 24.87
CA GLU A 134 -3.73 13.83 25.92
C GLU A 134 -3.96 15.09 26.76
N ALA A 135 -4.18 16.25 26.11
CA ALA A 135 -4.50 17.48 26.81
C ALA A 135 -5.80 17.36 27.64
N ALA A 136 -6.83 16.71 27.10
CA ALA A 136 -8.10 16.49 27.82
C ALA A 136 -7.93 15.55 29.02
N ALA A 137 -7.08 14.52 28.91
CA ALA A 137 -6.77 13.61 30.01
C ALA A 137 -6.04 14.34 31.14
N TYR A 138 -4.99 15.12 30.82
CA TYR A 138 -4.26 15.91 31.81
C TYR A 138 -5.15 16.95 32.51
N ALA A 139 -6.02 17.63 31.77
CA ALA A 139 -6.96 18.57 32.35
C ALA A 139 -7.96 17.88 33.29
N ALA A 140 -8.44 16.68 32.96
CA ALA A 140 -9.30 15.90 33.84
C ALA A 140 -8.57 15.50 35.14
N ALA A 141 -7.33 14.99 35.04
CA ALA A 141 -6.52 14.66 36.21
C ALA A 141 -6.26 15.87 37.12
N PHE A 142 -5.96 17.03 36.52
CA PHE A 142 -5.79 18.28 37.25
C PHE A 142 -7.07 18.68 37.99
N LEU A 143 -8.22 18.68 37.30
CA LEU A 143 -9.52 19.02 37.90
C LEU A 143 -9.92 18.03 39.01
N SER A 144 -9.62 16.75 38.86
CA SER A 144 -9.81 15.76 39.92
C SER A 144 -9.05 16.13 41.18
N THR A 145 -7.78 16.51 41.03
CA THR A 145 -6.92 16.90 42.16
C THR A 145 -7.44 18.17 42.84
N GLN A 146 -7.79 19.20 42.07
CA GLN A 146 -8.26 20.49 42.61
C GLN A 146 -9.61 20.37 43.33
N LEU A 147 -10.53 19.56 42.80
CA LEU A 147 -11.88 19.44 43.33
C LEU A 147 -11.99 18.44 44.48
N ARG A 148 -10.94 17.67 44.79
CA ARG A 148 -11.00 16.57 45.77
C ARG A 148 -11.50 17.02 47.15
N ALA A 149 -11.06 18.20 47.61
CA ALA A 149 -11.42 18.71 48.93
C ALA A 149 -12.85 19.28 48.99
N GLU A 150 -13.31 19.92 47.91
CA GLU A 150 -14.57 20.68 47.91
C GLU A 150 -15.74 19.91 47.27
N LYS A 151 -15.46 19.10 46.24
CA LYS A 151 -16.45 18.34 45.45
C LYS A 151 -15.91 16.94 45.14
N PRO A 152 -15.82 16.03 46.13
CA PRO A 152 -15.19 14.72 45.96
C PRO A 152 -15.85 13.85 44.88
N SER A 153 -17.18 13.90 44.74
CA SER A 153 -17.88 13.16 43.68
C SER A 153 -17.54 13.64 42.27
N PHE A 154 -17.23 14.92 42.09
CA PHE A 154 -16.76 15.45 40.81
C PHE A 154 -15.32 15.03 40.56
N ALA A 155 -14.51 15.03 41.62
CA ALA A 155 -13.12 14.59 41.53
C ALA A 155 -13.01 13.13 41.08
N ASP A 156 -13.83 12.23 41.64
CA ASP A 156 -13.87 10.82 41.24
C ASP A 156 -14.21 10.65 39.75
N ARG A 157 -15.20 11.39 39.26
CA ARG A 157 -15.59 11.32 37.85
C ARG A 157 -14.53 11.87 36.91
N PHE A 158 -13.87 12.96 37.27
CA PHE A 158 -12.75 13.47 36.48
C PHE A 158 -11.57 12.51 36.48
N ASP A 159 -11.34 11.75 37.56
CA ASP A 159 -10.35 10.68 37.61
C ASP A 159 -10.71 9.55 36.63
N GLU A 160 -11.96 9.08 36.65
CA GLU A 160 -12.47 8.09 35.69
C GLU A 160 -12.33 8.57 34.23
N ARG A 161 -12.64 9.84 33.96
CA ARG A 161 -12.48 10.42 32.62
C ARG A 161 -11.02 10.51 32.19
N SER A 162 -10.11 10.87 33.10
CA SER A 162 -8.67 10.85 32.85
C SER A 162 -8.18 9.45 32.45
N MET A 163 -8.58 8.42 33.20
CA MET A 163 -8.25 7.03 32.90
C MET A 163 -8.78 6.59 31.53
N GLY A 164 -10.06 6.88 31.24
CA GLY A 164 -10.68 6.53 29.96
C GLY A 164 -10.03 7.21 28.76
N LEU A 165 -9.63 8.48 28.88
CA LEU A 165 -8.92 9.20 27.82
C LEU A 165 -7.48 8.70 27.65
N THR A 166 -6.80 8.34 28.75
CA THR A 166 -5.47 7.72 28.71
C THR A 166 -5.51 6.37 27.99
N GLN A 167 -6.56 5.58 28.19
CA GLN A 167 -6.77 4.33 27.45
C GLN A 167 -6.95 4.59 25.95
N THR A 168 -7.73 5.61 25.56
CA THR A 168 -7.86 6.01 24.15
C THR A 168 -6.50 6.43 23.55
N LEU A 169 -5.69 7.18 24.31
CA LEU A 169 -4.35 7.58 23.89
C LEU A 169 -3.42 6.38 23.66
N ALA A 170 -3.51 5.34 24.51
CA ALA A 170 -2.75 4.10 24.32
C ALA A 170 -3.11 3.42 22.98
N GLN A 171 -4.40 3.29 22.68
CA GLN A 171 -4.89 2.71 21.42
C GLN A 171 -4.44 3.52 20.17
N LEU A 172 -4.45 4.84 20.28
CA LEU A 172 -3.95 5.74 19.23
C LEU A 172 -2.46 5.51 18.92
N ARG A 173 -1.66 5.29 19.97
CA ARG A 173 -0.22 5.02 19.86
C ARG A 173 0.06 3.63 19.31
N GLU A 174 -0.67 2.61 19.76
CA GLU A 174 -0.54 1.22 19.27
C GLU A 174 -0.82 1.11 17.77
N SER A 175 -1.80 1.86 17.26
CA SER A 175 -2.18 1.80 15.84
C SER A 175 -1.22 2.55 14.90
N LYS A 176 -0.21 3.26 15.41
CA LYS A 176 0.67 4.12 14.59
C LYS A 176 1.45 3.34 13.52
N ALA A 177 2.09 2.24 13.90
CA ALA A 177 2.87 1.42 12.96
C ALA A 177 1.98 0.84 11.84
N LEU A 178 0.74 0.47 12.15
CA LEU A 178 -0.21 -0.01 11.13
C LEU A 178 -0.59 1.10 10.14
N ARG A 179 -0.77 2.34 10.61
CA ARG A 179 -1.04 3.49 9.72
C ARG A 179 0.11 3.75 8.75
N GLU A 180 1.35 3.65 9.22
CA GLU A 180 2.55 3.78 8.38
C GLU A 180 2.56 2.71 7.28
N VAL A 181 2.29 1.44 7.62
CA VAL A 181 2.17 0.35 6.63
C VAL A 181 1.07 0.62 5.58
N HIS A 182 -0.07 1.19 5.99
CA HIS A 182 -1.14 1.55 5.05
C HIS A 182 -0.71 2.65 4.07
N ILE A 183 0.13 3.60 4.48
CA ILE A 183 0.67 4.67 3.61
C ILE A 183 1.73 4.12 2.65
N GLU A 184 2.56 3.17 3.11
CA GLU A 184 3.61 2.56 2.27
C GLU A 184 3.04 1.68 1.14
N ARG A 185 1.88 1.06 1.36
CA ARG A 185 1.27 0.18 0.36
C ARG A 185 1.00 0.86 -1.01
N PRO A 186 0.30 2.00 -1.11
CA PRO A 186 0.15 2.70 -2.39
C PRO A 186 1.49 3.20 -2.94
N LEU A 187 2.46 3.58 -2.09
CA LEU A 187 3.80 3.97 -2.53
C LEU A 187 4.54 2.84 -3.24
N GLY A 188 4.52 1.63 -2.68
CA GLY A 188 5.11 0.45 -3.32
C GLY A 188 4.47 0.15 -4.68
N LEU A 189 3.15 0.27 -4.80
CA LEU A 189 2.44 0.08 -6.07
C LEU A 189 2.78 1.18 -7.09
N ILE A 190 2.88 2.44 -6.65
CA ILE A 190 3.28 3.56 -7.53
C ILE A 190 4.69 3.33 -8.07
N ALA A 191 5.64 2.95 -7.21
CA ALA A 191 7.02 2.66 -7.60
C ALA A 191 7.08 1.50 -8.61
N ALA A 192 6.35 0.41 -8.36
CA ALA A 192 6.27 -0.72 -9.29
C ALA A 192 5.71 -0.31 -10.67
N ILE A 193 4.69 0.56 -10.71
CA ILE A 193 4.17 1.08 -11.98
C ILE A 193 5.23 1.93 -12.68
N GLN A 194 5.81 2.91 -11.99
CA GLN A 194 6.72 3.89 -12.59
C GLN A 194 8.03 3.27 -13.05
N ASP A 195 8.69 2.50 -12.20
CA ASP A 195 10.03 1.98 -12.47
C ASP A 195 9.99 0.72 -13.33
N VAL A 196 8.97 -0.11 -13.14
CA VAL A 196 8.91 -1.42 -13.80
C VAL A 196 7.93 -1.40 -14.97
N ALA A 197 6.65 -1.13 -14.73
CA ALA A 197 5.64 -1.23 -15.79
C ALA A 197 5.81 -0.19 -16.90
N LEU A 198 6.20 1.05 -16.55
CA LEU A 198 6.34 2.15 -17.52
C LEU A 198 7.74 2.27 -18.14
N VAL A 199 8.77 1.73 -17.49
CA VAL A 199 10.17 1.90 -17.93
C VAL A 199 10.80 0.55 -18.31
N ALA A 200 10.92 -0.38 -17.36
CA ALA A 200 11.67 -1.61 -17.59
C ALA A 200 10.96 -2.59 -18.55
N VAL A 201 9.65 -2.75 -18.41
CA VAL A 201 8.86 -3.71 -19.20
C VAL A 201 8.80 -3.34 -20.69
N PRO A 202 8.49 -2.10 -21.10
CA PRO A 202 8.51 -1.72 -22.51
C PRO A 202 9.87 -1.95 -23.17
N GLY A 203 10.96 -1.66 -22.46
CA GLY A 203 12.32 -1.91 -22.96
C GLY A 203 12.63 -3.40 -23.14
N LEU A 204 12.18 -4.25 -22.20
CA LEU A 204 12.29 -5.70 -22.34
C LEU A 204 11.48 -6.20 -23.53
N ILE A 205 10.21 -5.80 -23.65
CA ILE A 205 9.31 -6.21 -24.73
C ILE A 205 9.90 -5.83 -26.10
N LEU A 206 10.43 -4.62 -26.26
CA LEU A 206 11.10 -4.21 -27.49
C LEU A 206 12.30 -5.11 -27.83
N SER A 207 13.09 -5.47 -26.83
CA SER A 207 14.26 -6.32 -27.02
C SER A 207 13.88 -7.76 -27.40
N VAL A 208 12.81 -8.31 -26.80
CA VAL A 208 12.28 -9.63 -27.16
C VAL A 208 11.64 -9.60 -28.55
N ALA A 209 10.94 -8.53 -28.91
CA ALA A 209 10.40 -8.34 -30.26
C ALA A 209 11.52 -8.29 -31.32
N ALA A 210 12.62 -7.59 -31.03
CA ALA A 210 13.79 -7.55 -31.92
C ALA A 210 14.44 -8.93 -32.08
N LEU A 211 14.53 -9.72 -30.99
CA LEU A 211 14.96 -11.11 -31.02
C LEU A 211 14.05 -11.97 -31.91
N ALA A 212 12.73 -11.86 -31.72
CA ALA A 212 11.75 -12.61 -32.51
C ALA A 212 11.78 -12.24 -34.00
N ALA A 213 11.97 -10.96 -34.33
CA ALA A 213 12.01 -10.48 -35.72
C ALA A 213 13.30 -10.86 -36.46
N THR A 214 14.42 -10.96 -35.76
CA THR A 214 15.72 -11.33 -36.35
C THR A 214 15.93 -12.84 -36.43
N THR A 215 15.18 -13.61 -35.63
CA THR A 215 15.22 -15.07 -35.66
C THR A 215 14.34 -15.58 -36.81
N SER A 216 14.95 -16.27 -37.77
CA SER A 216 14.26 -16.79 -38.97
C SER A 216 14.59 -18.27 -39.19
N ALA A 217 14.13 -18.87 -40.30
CA ALA A 217 14.54 -20.23 -40.66
C ALA A 217 16.06 -20.36 -40.95
N THR A 218 16.75 -19.24 -41.20
CA THR A 218 18.17 -19.20 -41.59
C THR A 218 19.08 -18.48 -40.59
N HIS A 219 18.51 -17.83 -39.57
CA HIS A 219 19.25 -17.09 -38.55
C HIS A 219 18.75 -17.50 -37.16
N VAL A 220 19.68 -17.96 -36.32
CA VAL A 220 19.46 -18.38 -34.92
C VAL A 220 20.12 -17.34 -34.03
N ALA A 221 19.47 -16.95 -32.94
CA ALA A 221 20.05 -15.99 -32.00
C ALA A 221 21.30 -16.54 -31.32
N THR A 222 22.18 -15.66 -30.86
CA THR A 222 23.36 -16.09 -30.10
C THR A 222 22.98 -16.43 -28.65
N PRO A 223 23.66 -17.41 -28.01
CA PRO A 223 23.42 -17.72 -26.60
C PRO A 223 23.64 -16.53 -25.66
N THR A 224 24.52 -15.60 -26.03
CA THR A 224 24.78 -14.38 -25.25
C THR A 224 23.59 -13.42 -25.28
N GLU A 225 23.01 -13.15 -26.45
CA GLU A 225 21.82 -12.28 -26.58
C GLU A 225 20.64 -12.82 -25.77
N VAL A 226 20.38 -14.14 -25.86
CA VAL A 226 19.33 -14.79 -25.06
C VAL A 226 19.66 -14.76 -23.57
N GLY A 227 20.93 -14.94 -23.20
CA GLY A 227 21.40 -14.87 -21.80
C GLY A 227 21.21 -13.50 -21.17
N GLU A 228 21.52 -12.41 -21.89
CA GLU A 228 21.31 -11.05 -21.40
C GLU A 228 19.82 -10.74 -21.18
N LEU A 229 18.96 -11.17 -22.10
CA LEU A 229 17.51 -10.98 -21.97
C LEU A 229 16.94 -11.77 -20.81
N LYS A 230 17.42 -13.00 -20.57
CA LYS A 230 17.06 -13.78 -19.39
C LYS A 230 17.46 -13.09 -18.10
N TYR A 231 18.66 -12.51 -18.05
CA TYR A 231 19.12 -11.75 -16.88
C TYR A 231 18.25 -10.52 -16.62
N ARG A 232 17.90 -9.75 -17.66
CA ARG A 232 17.00 -8.60 -17.55
C ARG A 232 15.59 -9.00 -17.11
N LEU A 233 15.03 -10.04 -17.72
CA LEU A 233 13.72 -10.59 -17.34
C LEU A 233 13.70 -11.02 -15.87
N ALA A 234 14.73 -11.75 -15.42
CA ALA A 234 14.85 -12.15 -14.02
C ALA A 234 14.94 -10.95 -13.07
N GLY A 235 15.69 -9.91 -13.46
CA GLY A 235 15.76 -8.64 -12.73
C GLY A 235 14.39 -7.97 -12.60
N ILE A 236 13.66 -7.85 -13.70
CA ILE A 236 12.29 -7.27 -13.71
C ILE A 236 11.33 -8.08 -12.83
N LEU A 237 11.33 -9.41 -12.96
CA LEU A 237 10.49 -10.29 -12.14
C LEU A 237 10.84 -10.20 -10.65
N GLN A 238 12.08 -9.92 -10.29
CA GLN A 238 12.47 -9.71 -8.90
C GLN A 238 11.92 -8.39 -8.34
N HIS A 239 11.86 -7.33 -9.16
CA HIS A 239 11.31 -6.03 -8.74
C HIS A 239 9.78 -6.02 -8.68
N LEU A 240 9.10 -6.91 -9.43
CA LEU A 240 7.64 -7.06 -9.39
C LEU A 240 7.11 -7.92 -8.23
N LYS A 241 7.99 -8.56 -7.45
CA LYS A 241 7.60 -9.28 -6.23
C LYS A 241 7.33 -8.24 -5.13
N ILE A 242 6.07 -7.81 -5.04
CA ILE A 242 5.54 -6.89 -4.03
C ILE A 242 4.93 -7.69 -2.87
#